data_AF-A0A949E0G2-F1
#
_entry.id   AF-A0A949E0G2-F1
#
_cell.length_a   1.000
_cell.length_b   1.000
_cell.length_c   1.000
_cell.angle_alpha   90.00
_cell.angle_beta   90.00
_cell.angle_gamma   90.00
#
_symmetry.space_group_name_H-M   'P 1'
#
loop_
_entity.id
_entity.type
_entity.pdbx_description
1 polymer ?
#
loop_
_entity_poly.entity_id
_entity_poly.type
_entity_poly.pdbx_seq_one_letter_code
_entity_poly.pdbx_strand_id
1 'polypeptide(L)'
;MPNGNLICDSPLKEKIVYAISCRSAAELGPESVNAGALTYIGYANDFIFCHDDHKISRPLSDQIAKLFLDPSNQVAVSLIKGNTSETSSRQSKKFFLRNIQKLLSSEASQESSQYAKFLWWDMKHQVCLGDGSSVF
;
A
#
# COMPACT_ATOMS: atom_id res chain seq x y z
N MET A 1 25.34 15.30 -37.59
CA MET A 1 25.16 14.17 -36.66
C MET A 1 23.70 14.18 -36.23
N PRO A 2 22.92 13.12 -36.42
CA PRO A 2 21.56 13.09 -35.89
C PRO A 2 21.65 12.92 -34.37
N ASN A 3 21.01 13.83 -33.64
CA ASN A 3 20.80 13.72 -32.19
C ASN A 3 19.86 12.54 -31.96
N GLY A 4 20.43 11.36 -31.75
CA GLY A 4 19.70 10.16 -31.37
C GLY A 4 19.18 10.32 -29.95
N ASN A 5 18.02 10.96 -29.79
CA ASN A 5 17.18 10.73 -28.63
C ASN A 5 16.82 9.23 -28.63
N LEU A 6 17.58 8.45 -27.88
CA LEU A 6 17.10 7.16 -27.40
C LEU A 6 15.90 7.47 -26.51
N ILE A 7 14.69 7.40 -27.08
CA ILE A 7 13.47 7.32 -26.30
C ILE A 7 13.52 5.95 -25.63
N CYS A 8 14.18 5.87 -24.48
CA CYS A 8 14.07 4.71 -23.61
C CYS A 8 12.65 4.74 -23.05
N ASP A 9 11.78 3.91 -23.60
CA ASP A 9 10.44 3.71 -23.05
C ASP A 9 10.58 3.35 -21.57
N SER A 10 9.84 4.06 -20.71
CA SER A 10 9.83 3.80 -19.27
C SER A 10 9.44 2.34 -19.01
N PRO A 11 10.13 1.60 -18.12
CA PRO A 11 9.73 0.25 -17.74
C PRO A 11 8.35 0.20 -17.06
N LEU A 12 7.82 1.36 -16.64
CA LEU A 12 6.52 1.50 -16.00
C LEU A 12 5.39 1.80 -16.98
N LYS A 13 5.69 2.00 -18.27
CA LYS A 13 4.69 2.28 -19.30
C LYS A 13 3.63 1.18 -19.33
N GLU A 14 2.37 1.60 -19.27
CA GLU A 14 1.19 0.72 -19.25
C GLU A 14 1.17 -0.28 -18.08
N LYS A 15 1.80 0.05 -16.95
CA LYS A 15 1.81 -0.79 -15.73
C LYS A 15 0.94 -0.21 -14.63
N ILE A 16 0.34 -1.09 -13.84
CA ILE A 16 -0.14 -0.78 -12.50
C ILE A 16 1.03 -1.01 -11.53
N VAL A 17 1.45 0.05 -10.86
CA VAL A 17 2.55 0.01 -9.89
C VAL A 17 1.97 0.00 -8.48
N TYR A 18 2.40 -0.94 -7.65
CA TYR A 18 2.08 -0.98 -6.23
C TYR A 18 3.36 -1.00 -5.39
N ALA A 19 3.45 -0.12 -4.40
CA ALA A 19 4.62 -0.03 -3.52
C ALA A 19 4.23 0.12 -2.04
N ILE A 20 4.79 -0.76 -1.19
CA ILE A 20 4.83 -0.57 0.26
C ILE A 20 6.15 0.11 0.59
N SER A 21 6.20 1.42 0.41
CA SER A 21 7.40 2.22 0.64
C SER A 21 7.04 3.61 1.16
N CYS A 22 7.84 4.11 2.09
CA CYS A 22 7.63 5.39 2.76
C CYS A 22 7.65 6.53 1.76
N ARG A 23 6.62 7.39 1.80
CA ARG A 23 6.51 8.59 0.95
C ARG A 23 6.65 8.33 -0.55
N SER A 24 6.52 7.08 -1.00
CA SER A 24 6.77 6.75 -2.40
C SER A 24 5.77 7.40 -3.34
N ALA A 25 4.54 7.66 -2.87
CA ALA A 25 3.54 8.35 -3.65
C ALA A 25 3.65 9.89 -3.59
N ALA A 26 4.58 10.46 -2.81
CA ALA A 26 4.81 11.90 -2.77
C ALA A 26 5.54 12.40 -4.02
N GLU A 27 6.53 11.64 -4.50
CA GLU A 27 7.36 11.99 -5.66
C GLU A 27 7.35 10.90 -6.73
N LEU A 28 7.75 9.67 -6.38
CA LEU A 28 7.84 8.55 -7.33
C LEU A 28 6.47 8.20 -7.95
N GLY A 29 5.38 8.37 -7.20
CA GLY A 29 4.03 8.11 -7.71
C GLY A 29 3.64 9.00 -8.91
N PRO A 30 3.60 10.33 -8.75
CA PRO A 30 3.36 11.26 -9.86
C PRO A 30 4.35 11.06 -11.03
N GLU A 31 5.64 10.89 -10.75
CA GLU A 31 6.66 10.65 -11.78
C GLU A 31 6.41 9.35 -12.55
N SER A 32 5.97 8.29 -11.88
CA SER A 32 5.63 7.01 -12.53
C SER A 32 4.44 7.17 -13.49
N VAL A 33 3.40 7.91 -13.07
CA VAL A 33 2.23 8.20 -13.90
C VAL A 33 2.63 9.09 -15.10
N ASN A 34 3.43 10.13 -14.87
CA ASN A 34 3.96 10.99 -15.93
C ASN A 34 4.81 10.20 -16.95
N ALA A 35 5.53 9.18 -16.47
CA ALA A 35 6.32 8.27 -17.30
C ALA A 35 5.49 7.18 -18.00
N GLY A 36 4.16 7.19 -17.86
CA GLY A 36 3.24 6.32 -18.59
C GLY A 36 2.68 5.13 -17.79
N ALA A 37 2.89 5.05 -16.47
CA ALA A 37 2.16 4.09 -15.65
C ALA A 37 0.66 4.36 -15.70
N LEU A 38 -0.14 3.30 -15.78
CA LEU A 38 -1.61 3.40 -15.73
C LEU A 38 -2.06 3.91 -14.37
N THR A 39 -1.50 3.32 -13.32
CA THR A 39 -1.81 3.67 -11.94
C THR A 39 -0.59 3.50 -11.05
N TYR A 40 -0.50 4.31 -10.00
CA TYR A 40 0.42 4.11 -8.89
C TYR A 40 -0.35 4.05 -7.57
N ILE A 41 -0.26 2.92 -6.87
CA ILE A 41 -0.81 2.73 -5.53
C ILE A 41 0.34 2.67 -4.54
N GLY A 42 0.33 3.55 -3.54
CA GLY A 42 1.40 3.64 -2.55
C GLY A 42 1.04 4.57 -1.41
N TYR A 43 2.04 5.11 -0.72
CA TYR A 43 1.84 5.92 0.48
C TYR A 43 2.39 7.33 0.30
N ALA A 44 1.58 8.35 0.58
CA ALA A 44 1.96 9.75 0.52
C ALA A 44 2.82 10.19 1.72
N ASN A 45 2.90 9.36 2.76
CA ASN A 45 3.71 9.59 3.95
C ASN A 45 4.43 8.30 4.38
N ASP A 46 5.20 8.35 5.45
CA ASP A 46 5.90 7.18 5.98
C ASP A 46 4.90 6.06 6.30
N PHE A 47 5.22 4.85 5.83
CA PHE A 47 4.47 3.64 6.16
C PHE A 47 4.98 3.11 7.51
N ILE A 48 4.09 2.95 8.47
CA ILE A 48 4.46 2.59 9.85
C ILE A 48 3.98 1.18 10.14
N PHE A 49 4.90 0.24 10.36
CA PHE A 49 4.54 -1.07 10.88
C PHE A 49 5.27 -1.38 12.18
N CYS A 50 4.56 -2.03 13.10
CA CYS A 50 5.11 -2.58 14.33
C CYS A 50 5.30 -4.08 14.17
N HIS A 51 6.20 -4.66 14.97
CA HIS A 51 6.47 -6.09 15.01
C HIS A 51 6.76 -6.52 16.45
N ASP A 52 6.66 -7.82 16.69
CA ASP A 52 7.07 -8.45 17.95
C ASP A 52 8.57 -8.81 17.85
N ASP A 53 9.39 -8.22 18.70
CA ASP A 53 10.84 -8.47 18.76
C ASP A 53 11.16 -9.97 18.97
N HIS A 54 10.25 -10.72 19.63
CA HIS A 54 10.39 -12.16 19.81
C HIS A 54 10.05 -12.99 18.56
N LYS A 55 9.59 -12.34 17.48
CA LYS A 55 9.18 -12.98 16.21
C LYS A 55 10.09 -12.64 15.04
N ILE A 56 11.20 -11.92 15.25
CA ILE A 56 12.16 -11.56 14.20
C ILE A 56 12.63 -12.78 13.39
N SER A 57 12.89 -13.92 14.04
CA SER A 57 13.31 -15.17 13.36
C SER A 57 12.15 -16.00 12.78
N ARG A 58 10.89 -15.62 13.06
CA ARG A 58 9.67 -16.31 12.62
C ARG A 58 8.59 -15.30 12.20
N PRO A 59 8.88 -14.41 11.23
CA PRO A 59 8.05 -13.24 10.92
C PRO A 59 6.63 -13.61 10.46
N LEU A 60 6.44 -14.76 9.81
CA LEU A 60 5.11 -15.23 9.39
C LEU A 60 4.17 -15.58 10.56
N SER A 61 4.71 -15.74 11.77
CA SER A 61 3.93 -16.00 12.98
C SER A 61 3.65 -14.74 13.81
N ASP A 62 4.19 -13.58 13.40
CA ASP A 62 4.02 -12.30 14.07
C ASP A 62 2.61 -11.74 13.86
N GLN A 63 1.79 -11.76 14.91
CA GLN A 63 0.43 -11.23 14.86
C GLN A 63 0.39 -9.70 14.86
N ILE A 64 1.41 -9.02 15.36
CA ILE A 64 1.51 -7.55 15.35
C ILE A 64 1.82 -7.09 13.92
N ALA A 65 2.87 -7.62 13.29
CA ALA A 65 3.23 -7.26 11.92
C ALA A 65 2.10 -7.58 10.92
N LYS A 66 1.40 -8.69 11.15
CA LYS A 66 0.23 -9.10 10.37
C LYS A 66 -0.85 -8.01 10.29
N LEU A 67 -1.05 -7.21 11.36
CA LEU A 67 -2.05 -6.15 11.37
C LEU A 67 -1.82 -5.09 10.28
N PHE A 68 -0.57 -4.87 9.89
CA PHE A 68 -0.16 -3.84 8.91
C PHE A 68 0.03 -4.43 7.51
N LEU A 69 0.66 -5.60 7.43
CA LEU A 69 1.00 -6.23 6.16
C LEU A 69 -0.21 -6.85 5.48
N ASP A 70 -1.15 -7.47 6.21
CA ASP A 70 -2.34 -8.07 5.60
C ASP A 70 -3.21 -7.03 4.88
N PRO A 71 -3.59 -5.88 5.51
CA PRO A 71 -4.31 -4.83 4.80
C PRO A 71 -3.55 -4.28 3.60
N SER A 72 -2.24 -4.06 3.73
CA SER A 72 -1.41 -3.56 2.63
C SER A 72 -1.43 -4.53 1.44
N ASN A 73 -1.11 -5.80 1.68
CA ASN A 73 -1.07 -6.84 0.66
C ASN A 73 -2.43 -7.09 -0.02
N GLN A 74 -3.54 -6.68 0.61
CA GLN A 74 -4.86 -6.77 0.00
C GLN A 74 -4.98 -5.98 -1.30
N VAL A 75 -4.14 -4.94 -1.53
CA VAL A 75 -4.07 -4.27 -2.83
C VAL A 75 -3.71 -5.27 -3.93
N ALA A 76 -2.57 -5.96 -3.78
CA ALA A 76 -2.08 -6.93 -4.76
C ALA A 76 -3.07 -8.09 -4.94
N VAL A 77 -3.61 -8.62 -3.83
CA VAL A 77 -4.62 -9.70 -3.87
C VAL A 77 -5.87 -9.26 -4.64
N SER A 78 -6.32 -8.02 -4.49
CA SER A 78 -7.51 -7.51 -5.16
C SER A 78 -7.28 -7.28 -6.66
N LEU A 79 -6.12 -6.75 -7.03
CA LEU A 79 -5.69 -6.56 -8.43
C LEU A 79 -5.63 -7.90 -9.18
N ILE A 80 -4.97 -8.91 -8.59
CA ILE A 80 -4.85 -10.26 -9.19
C ILE A 80 -6.23 -10.90 -9.41
N LYS A 81 -7.24 -10.52 -8.63
CA LYS A 81 -8.63 -10.99 -8.79
C LYS A 81 -9.40 -10.23 -9.88
N GLY A 82 -8.75 -9.35 -10.64
CA GLY A 82 -9.37 -8.58 -11.72
C GLY A 82 -10.17 -7.37 -11.24
N ASN A 83 -9.96 -6.90 -10.01
CA ASN A 83 -10.56 -5.64 -9.56
C ASN A 83 -9.78 -4.44 -10.10
N THR A 84 -10.46 -3.31 -10.26
CA THR A 84 -9.81 -2.05 -10.63
C THR A 84 -8.82 -1.58 -9.56
N SER A 85 -7.85 -0.75 -9.95
CA SER A 85 -6.89 -0.12 -9.04
C SER A 85 -7.56 0.61 -7.88
N GLU A 86 -8.60 1.41 -8.16
CA GLU A 86 -9.37 2.12 -7.12
C GLU A 86 -10.07 1.14 -6.17
N THR A 87 -10.70 0.10 -6.71
CA THR A 87 -11.36 -0.92 -5.89
C THR A 87 -10.34 -1.66 -5.01
N SER A 88 -9.16 -1.95 -5.55
CA SER A 88 -8.07 -2.61 -4.85
C SER A 88 -7.54 -1.78 -3.68
N SER A 89 -7.27 -0.48 -3.91
CA SER A 89 -6.90 0.45 -2.83
C SER A 89 -8.01 0.55 -1.78
N ARG A 90 -9.27 0.69 -2.20
CA ARG A 90 -10.41 0.77 -1.27
C ARG A 90 -10.58 -0.51 -0.44
N GLN A 91 -10.34 -1.69 -1.01
CA GLN A 91 -10.40 -2.95 -0.27
C GLN A 91 -9.30 -3.02 0.80
N SER A 92 -8.07 -2.61 0.49
CA SER A 92 -6.99 -2.49 1.47
C SER A 92 -7.37 -1.57 2.63
N LYS A 93 -7.91 -0.38 2.34
CA LYS A 93 -8.40 0.56 3.37
C LYS A 93 -9.51 -0.04 4.24
N LYS A 94 -10.42 -0.84 3.67
CA LYS A 94 -11.44 -1.56 4.44
C LYS A 94 -10.83 -2.59 5.41
N PHE A 95 -9.74 -3.25 5.01
CA PHE A 95 -9.04 -4.19 5.90
C PHE A 95 -8.34 -3.46 7.05
N PHE A 96 -7.71 -2.31 6.79
CA PHE A 96 -7.18 -1.46 7.85
C PHE A 96 -8.28 -1.06 8.84
N LEU A 97 -9.42 -0.57 8.33
CA LEU A 97 -10.55 -0.17 9.17
C LEU A 97 -11.05 -1.31 10.06
N ARG A 98 -11.15 -2.53 9.54
CA ARG A 98 -11.54 -3.71 10.33
C ARG A 98 -10.55 -4.00 11.47
N ASN A 99 -9.25 -3.91 11.19
CA ASN A 99 -8.22 -4.09 12.22
C ASN A 99 -8.29 -2.99 13.28
N ILE A 100 -8.48 -1.73 12.87
CA ILE A 100 -8.66 -0.60 13.78
C ILE A 100 -9.88 -0.83 14.69
N GLN A 101 -11.03 -1.20 14.13
CA GLN A 101 -12.25 -1.48 14.89
C GLN A 101 -12.04 -2.61 15.91
N LYS A 102 -11.33 -3.68 15.53
CA LYS A 102 -11.01 -4.78 16.43
C LYS A 102 -10.10 -4.35 17.59
N LEU A 103 -9.11 -3.51 17.33
CA LEU A 103 -8.16 -3.04 18.36
C LEU A 103 -8.75 -1.97 19.29
N LEU A 104 -9.85 -1.34 18.90
CA LEU A 104 -10.59 -0.37 19.70
C LEU A 104 -11.84 -0.97 20.36
N SER A 105 -12.08 -2.27 20.21
CA SER A 105 -13.18 -2.95 20.89
C SER A 105 -12.89 -3.13 22.38
N SER A 106 -13.93 -3.36 23.18
CA SER A 106 -13.80 -3.63 24.61
C SER A 106 -13.03 -4.92 24.94
N GLU A 107 -12.76 -5.76 23.94
CA GLU A 107 -12.04 -7.03 24.08
C GLU A 107 -10.53 -6.87 23.84
N ALA A 108 -10.07 -5.72 23.35
CA ALA A 108 -8.67 -5.47 23.05
C ALA A 108 -7.85 -5.16 24.31
N SER A 109 -6.61 -5.67 24.38
CA SER A 109 -5.67 -5.25 25.42
C SER A 109 -5.23 -3.80 25.17
N GLN A 110 -4.94 -3.05 26.24
CA GLN A 110 -4.44 -1.68 26.14
C GLN A 110 -3.17 -1.58 25.28
N GLU A 111 -2.29 -2.58 25.38
CA GLU A 111 -1.09 -2.72 24.55
C GLU A 111 -1.44 -2.86 23.07
N SER A 112 -2.46 -3.63 22.72
CA SER A 112 -2.88 -3.81 21.33
C SER A 112 -3.58 -2.56 20.75
N SER A 113 -4.35 -1.83 21.58
CA SER A 113 -5.05 -0.61 21.16
C SER A 113 -4.10 0.50 20.70
N GLN A 114 -2.84 0.51 21.18
CA GLN A 114 -1.86 1.52 20.78
C GLN A 114 -1.51 1.47 19.29
N TYR A 115 -1.70 0.33 18.62
CA TYR A 115 -1.39 0.15 17.20
C TYR A 115 -2.46 0.77 16.29
N ALA A 116 -3.68 1.02 16.80
CA ALA A 116 -4.79 1.56 16.02
C ALA A 116 -4.44 2.90 15.33
N LYS A 117 -3.67 3.77 16.00
CA LYS A 117 -3.24 5.06 15.44
C LYS A 117 -2.32 4.90 14.22
N PHE A 118 -1.46 3.89 14.22
CA PHE A 118 -0.53 3.62 13.12
C PHE A 118 -1.26 2.99 11.93
N LEU A 119 -2.19 2.07 12.18
CA LEU A 119 -3.07 1.54 11.13
C LEU A 119 -3.93 2.64 10.48
N TRP A 120 -4.47 3.55 11.30
CA TRP A 120 -5.22 4.71 10.79
C TRP A 120 -4.34 5.61 9.92
N TRP A 121 -3.10 5.83 10.35
CA TRP A 121 -2.11 6.61 9.60
C TRP A 121 -1.84 6.01 8.22
N ASP A 122 -1.48 4.73 8.14
CA ASP A 122 -1.21 4.04 6.86
C ASP A 122 -2.45 4.05 5.96
N MET A 123 -3.62 3.76 6.53
CA MET A 123 -4.90 3.77 5.80
C MET A 123 -5.19 5.15 5.17
N LYS A 124 -4.94 6.23 5.92
CA LYS A 124 -5.18 7.60 5.46
C LYS A 124 -4.19 8.03 4.39
N HIS A 125 -2.93 7.61 4.51
CA HIS A 125 -1.87 8.01 3.60
C HIS A 125 -1.71 7.09 2.39
N GLN A 126 -2.40 5.95 2.34
CA GLN A 126 -2.50 5.16 1.11
C GLN A 126 -3.26 5.94 0.04
N VAL A 127 -2.68 6.07 -1.14
CA VAL A 127 -3.26 6.77 -2.30
C VAL A 127 -3.25 5.89 -3.55
N CYS A 128 -4.11 6.24 -4.50
CA CYS A 128 -4.20 5.63 -5.83
C CYS A 128 -4.17 6.78 -6.83
N LEU A 129 -3.09 6.91 -7.58
CA LEU A 129 -2.83 8.00 -8.53
C LEU A 129 -2.93 7.48 -9.97
N GLY A 130 -3.34 8.33 -10.92
CA GLY A 130 -3.54 7.93 -12.32
C GLY A 130 -4.95 7.42 -12.59
N ASP A 131 -5.09 6.48 -13.52
CA ASP A 131 -6.38 5.88 -13.86
C ASP A 131 -6.79 4.81 -12.83
N GLY A 132 -7.75 5.15 -11.97
CA GLY A 132 -8.30 4.24 -10.98
C GLY A 132 -9.13 3.10 -11.56
N SER A 133 -9.53 3.16 -12.84
CA SER A 133 -10.33 2.14 -13.51
C SER A 133 -9.51 1.00 -14.13
N SER A 134 -8.19 1.18 -14.23
CA SER A 134 -7.26 0.18 -14.75
C SER A 134 -7.30 -1.14 -13.99
N VAL A 135 -7.06 -2.24 -14.70
CA VAL A 135 -7.06 -3.64 -14.22
C VAL A 135 -5.74 -4.34 -14.57
N PHE A 136 -5.38 -5.38 -13.81
CA PHE A 136 -4.14 -6.16 -14.00
C PHE A 136 -4.15 -6.99 -15.29
#